data_AF-A0A5C7LNW2-F1
#
_entry.id   AF-A0A5C7LNW2-F1
#
_cell.length_a   1.000
_cell.length_b   1.000
_cell.length_c   1.000
_cell.angle_alpha   90.00
_cell.angle_beta   90.00
_cell.angle_gamma   90.00
#
_symmetry.space_group_name_H-M   'P 1'
#
loop_
_entity.id
_entity.type
_entity.pdbx_description
1 polymer ?
#
loop_
_entity_poly.entity_id
_entity_poly.type
_entity_poly.pdbx_seq_one_letter_code
_entity_poly.pdbx_strand_id
1 'polypeptide(L)'
;MADEKTDKPGVKAAAKTPALKKIKMLTGMAGFHQIPELTSDGKPLFNQLTGKPKMKNGAEYVRNPNMEYEVDPEEADRLIEAGHASAVAA
;
A
#
# COMPACT_ATOMS: atom_id res chain seq x y z
N MET A 1 42.25 12.79 -12.39
CA MET A 1 41.06 12.21 -13.03
C MET A 1 40.55 11.16 -12.03
N ALA A 2 39.63 11.38 -11.07
CA ALA A 2 38.35 12.12 -11.02
C ALA A 2 37.41 11.62 -12.14
N ASP A 3 36.27 10.95 -11.95
CA ASP A 3 35.24 10.87 -10.89
C ASP A 3 34.65 9.43 -10.89
N GLU A 4 34.50 8.72 -9.77
CA GLU A 4 33.36 8.78 -8.83
C GLU A 4 31.98 8.59 -9.49
N LYS A 5 31.28 7.48 -9.17
CA LYS A 5 29.86 7.50 -8.76
C LYS A 5 29.38 6.18 -8.15
N THR A 6 29.63 6.09 -6.85
CA THR A 6 28.58 5.88 -5.84
C THR A 6 27.82 4.56 -5.89
N ASP A 7 28.45 3.54 -5.29
CA ASP A 7 27.83 2.67 -4.30
C ASP A 7 26.73 3.44 -3.54
N LYS A 8 25.45 3.06 -3.67
CA LYS A 8 24.37 3.61 -2.85
C LYS A 8 24.27 2.78 -1.57
N PRO A 9 24.84 3.24 -0.43
CA PRO A 9 24.50 2.65 0.84
C PRO A 9 23.09 3.16 1.23
N GLY A 10 22.16 2.24 1.47
CA GLY A 10 20.98 2.53 2.29
C GLY A 10 19.68 2.83 1.55
N VAL A 11 18.92 1.78 1.24
CA VAL A 11 17.53 1.71 1.69
C VAL A 11 17.42 0.51 2.61
N LYS A 12 17.76 0.73 3.88
CA LYS A 12 17.25 -0.12 4.97
C LYS A 12 15.77 0.16 5.09
N ALA A 13 14.98 -0.66 4.40
CA ALA A 13 13.72 -1.20 4.86
C ALA A 13 13.26 -2.27 3.85
N ALA A 14 13.97 -3.40 3.79
CA ALA A 14 13.25 -4.65 3.67
C ALA A 14 12.48 -4.84 4.99
N ALA A 15 11.47 -3.99 5.22
CA ALA A 15 10.43 -4.32 6.17
C ALA A 15 9.92 -5.67 5.65
N LYS A 16 10.10 -6.74 6.44
CA LYS A 16 9.57 -8.08 6.15
C LYS A 16 8.27 -7.89 5.39
N THR A 17 8.25 -8.14 4.07
CA THR A 17 7.01 -8.05 3.32
C THR A 17 6.09 -9.01 4.05
N PRO A 18 5.07 -8.53 4.77
CA PRO A 18 4.21 -9.43 5.51
C PRO A 18 3.62 -10.35 4.45
N ALA A 19 3.65 -11.66 4.70
CA ALA A 19 3.11 -12.62 3.74
C ALA A 19 1.68 -12.18 3.41
N LEU A 20 1.41 -11.85 2.14
CA LEU A 20 0.10 -11.37 1.71
C LEU A 20 -0.93 -12.44 2.08
N LYS A 21 -2.01 -12.02 2.74
CA LYS A 21 -3.13 -12.91 3.07
C LYS A 21 -4.10 -12.92 1.90
N LYS A 22 -4.58 -14.12 1.54
CA LYS A 22 -5.70 -14.27 0.60
C LYS A 22 -7.02 -14.09 1.35
N ILE A 23 -7.84 -13.17 0.86
CA ILE A 23 -9.20 -12.95 1.34
C ILE A 23 -10.19 -13.10 0.19
N LYS A 24 -11.39 -13.57 0.51
CA LYS A 24 -12.52 -13.58 -0.41
C LYS A 24 -13.47 -12.45 -0.04
N MET A 25 -13.66 -11.50 -0.95
CA MET A 25 -14.59 -10.40 -0.73
C MET A 25 -16.02 -10.94 -0.70
N LEU A 26 -16.79 -10.59 0.33
CA LEU A 26 -18.21 -10.95 0.45
C LEU A 26 -19.09 -9.87 -0.17
N THR A 27 -18.64 -8.61 -0.10
CA THR A 27 -19.33 -7.43 -0.63
C THR A 27 -18.47 -6.71 -1.65
N GLY A 28 -19.11 -6.05 -2.62
CA GLY A 28 -18.41 -5.20 -3.59
C GLY A 28 -17.92 -3.92 -2.91
N MET A 29 -16.66 -3.57 -3.13
CA MET A 29 -16.05 -2.37 -2.55
C MET A 29 -15.24 -1.63 -3.62
N ALA A 30 -15.57 -0.37 -3.86
CA ALA A 30 -14.77 0.52 -4.68
C ALA A 30 -14.14 1.58 -3.79
N GLY A 31 -12.90 1.96 -4.10
CA GLY A 31 -12.19 2.97 -3.34
C GLY A 31 -11.02 3.54 -4.10
N PHE A 32 -10.28 4.41 -3.42
CA PHE A 32 -9.08 5.03 -3.95
C PHE A 32 -7.94 4.76 -2.98
N HIS A 33 -6.88 4.08 -3.44
CA HIS A 33 -5.63 4.04 -2.70
C HIS A 33 -4.95 5.39 -2.85
N GLN A 34 -4.97 6.21 -1.80
CA GLN A 34 -4.20 7.45 -1.80
C GLN A 34 -2.71 7.12 -1.81
N ILE A 35 -2.00 7.56 -2.85
CA ILE A 35 -0.56 7.37 -2.97
C ILE A 35 0.11 8.69 -2.59
N PRO A 36 1.04 8.71 -1.62
CA PRO A 36 1.77 9.93 -1.32
C PRO A 36 2.52 10.41 -2.57
N GLU A 37 2.41 11.71 -2.85
CA GLU A 37 3.22 12.38 -3.85
C GLU A 37 4.68 12.29 -3.38
N LEU A 38 5.58 11.76 -4.20
CA LEU A 38 6.98 11.60 -3.86
C LEU A 38 7.85 12.68 -4.54
N THR A 39 8.91 13.12 -3.88
CA THR A 39 10.00 13.91 -4.48
C THR A 39 10.77 13.05 -5.49
N SER A 40 11.64 13.67 -6.30
CA SER A 40 12.52 12.96 -7.24
C SER A 40 13.43 11.92 -6.57
N ASP A 41 13.70 12.09 -5.26
CA ASP A 41 14.47 11.17 -4.42
C ASP A 41 13.62 10.06 -3.77
N GLY A 42 12.33 9.97 -4.11
CA GLY A 42 11.41 8.95 -3.61
C GLY A 42 10.87 9.20 -2.19
N LYS A 43 11.10 10.38 -1.61
CA LYS A 43 10.57 10.74 -0.28
C LYS A 43 9.18 11.35 -0.39
N PRO A 44 8.25 11.10 0.55
CA PRO A 44 6.95 11.75 0.52
C PRO A 44 7.08 13.27 0.59
N LEU A 45 6.42 13.98 -0.32
CA LEU A 45 6.18 15.41 -0.25
C LEU A 45 5.23 15.67 0.91
N PHE A 46 5.51 16.68 1.71
CA PHE A 46 4.65 17.07 2.82
C PHE A 46 3.99 18.41 2.52
N ASN A 47 2.74 18.56 2.94
CA ASN A 47 2.09 19.85 2.96
C ASN A 47 2.63 20.64 4.16
N GLN A 48 3.28 21.78 3.90
CA GLN A 48 3.88 22.63 4.94
C GLN A 48 2.87 23.18 5.95
N LEU A 49 1.57 23.25 5.60
CA LEU A 49 0.52 23.75 6.48
C LEU A 49 0.00 22.69 7.46
N THR A 50 -0.06 21.43 7.03
CA THR A 50 -0.68 20.35 7.84
C THR A 50 0.34 19.37 8.41
N GLY A 51 1.59 19.41 7.93
CA GLY A 51 2.63 18.45 8.29
C GLY A 51 2.35 17.03 7.80
N LYS A 52 1.30 16.82 6.99
CA LYS A 52 0.93 15.50 6.46
C LYS A 52 1.51 15.29 5.06
N PRO A 53 1.78 14.03 4.66
CA PRO A 53 2.13 13.71 3.28
C PRO A 53 1.07 14.26 2.31
N LYS A 54 1.51 14.98 1.29
CA LYS A 54 0.70 15.39 0.18
C LYS A 54 0.36 14.14 -0.63
N MET A 55 -0.91 13.86 -0.84
CA MET A 55 -1.35 12.68 -1.59
C MET A 55 -1.57 13.08 -3.06
N LYS A 56 -1.11 12.25 -4.00
CA LYS A 56 -1.50 12.32 -5.41
C LYS A 56 -2.91 11.74 -5.59
N ASN A 57 -3.54 12.01 -6.74
CA ASN A 57 -4.73 11.26 -7.16
C ASN A 57 -4.38 9.76 -7.08
N GLY A 58 -5.13 9.07 -6.24
CA GLY A 58 -4.88 7.67 -5.92
C GLY A 58 -5.13 6.74 -7.11
N ALA A 59 -4.72 5.48 -6.97
CA ALA A 59 -5.17 4.44 -7.87
C ALA A 59 -6.59 4.01 -7.44
N GLU A 60 -7.53 4.10 -8.39
CA GLU A 60 -8.86 3.49 -8.22
C GLU A 60 -8.70 1.98 -8.10
N TYR A 61 -9.41 1.40 -7.14
CA TYR A 61 -9.56 -0.04 -7.05
C TYR A 61 -11.04 -0.40 -6.96
N VAL A 62 -11.37 -1.51 -7.60
CA VAL A 62 -12.68 -2.14 -7.51
C VAL A 62 -12.47 -3.59 -7.09
N ARG A 63 -13.04 -3.93 -5.94
CA ARG A 63 -13.09 -5.29 -5.40
C ARG A 63 -14.49 -5.82 -5.62
N ASN A 64 -14.56 -6.88 -6.41
CA ASN A 64 -15.81 -7.53 -6.74
C ASN A 64 -16.18 -8.52 -5.64
N PRO A 65 -17.48 -8.65 -5.33
CA PRO A 65 -17.94 -9.66 -4.39
C PRO A 65 -17.65 -11.06 -4.94
N ASN A 66 -17.44 -12.00 -4.04
CA ASN A 66 -17.07 -13.39 -4.30
C ASN A 66 -15.74 -13.61 -5.04
N MET A 67 -14.93 -12.58 -5.20
CA MET A 67 -13.57 -12.68 -5.76
C MET A 67 -12.51 -12.71 -4.67
N GLU A 68 -11.41 -13.40 -4.96
CA GLU A 68 -10.27 -13.55 -4.07
C GLU A 68 -9.19 -12.51 -4.40
N TYR A 69 -8.62 -11.90 -3.37
CA TYR A 69 -7.58 -10.89 -3.48
C TYR A 69 -6.46 -11.18 -2.49
N GLU A 70 -5.22 -10.92 -2.92
CA GLU A 70 -4.03 -10.92 -2.07
C GLU A 70 -3.81 -9.51 -1.54
N VAL A 71 -3.92 -9.34 -0.21
CA VAL A 71 -3.78 -8.04 0.45
C VAL A 71 -2.87 -8.17 1.66
N ASP A 72 -2.37 -7.04 2.16
CA ASP A 72 -1.58 -7.01 3.38
C ASP A 72 -2.38 -7.55 4.57
N PRO A 73 -1.76 -8.26 5.54
CA PRO A 73 -2.48 -8.84 6.67
C PRO A 73 -3.32 -7.86 7.47
N GLU A 74 -2.81 -6.64 7.72
CA GLU A 74 -3.59 -5.60 8.40
C GLU A 74 -4.82 -5.19 7.62
N GLU A 75 -4.74 -5.16 6.29
CA GLU A 75 -5.89 -4.84 5.44
C GLU A 75 -6.87 -6.01 5.39
N ALA A 76 -6.37 -7.24 5.28
CA ALA A 76 -7.18 -8.46 5.38
C ALA A 76 -7.96 -8.50 6.68
N ASP A 77 -7.29 -8.32 7.82
CA ASP A 77 -7.92 -8.35 9.15
C ASP A 77 -8.98 -7.24 9.26
N ARG A 78 -8.69 -6.00 8.82
CA ARG A 78 -9.70 -4.91 8.78
C ARG A 78 -10.92 -5.25 7.93
N LEU A 79 -10.74 -5.86 6.75
CA LEU A 79 -11.83 -6.21 5.85
C LEU A 79 -12.67 -7.36 6.39
N ILE A 80 -12.05 -8.31 7.08
CA ILE A 80 -12.73 -9.42 7.75
C ILE A 80 -13.49 -8.91 8.98
N GLU A 81 -12.87 -8.11 9.84
CA GLU A 81 -13.51 -7.51 11.01
C GLU A 81 -14.67 -6.59 10.62
N ALA A 82 -14.55 -5.84 9.53
CA ALA A 82 -15.62 -5.01 9.00
C ALA A 82 -16.74 -5.81 8.29
N GLY A 83 -16.60 -7.14 8.16
CA GLY A 83 -17.57 -8.01 7.48
C GLY A 83 -17.62 -7.86 5.96
N HIS A 84 -16.64 -7.18 5.36
CA HIS A 84 -16.55 -7.00 3.90
C HIS A 84 -15.93 -8.21 3.19
N ALA A 85 -15.11 -8.99 3.88
CA ALA A 85 -14.40 -10.15 3.35
C ALA A 85 -14.37 -11.33 4.34
N SER A 86 -13.94 -12.50 3.86
CA SER A 86 -13.67 -13.70 4.66
C SER A 86 -12.23 -14.17 4.40
N ALA A 87 -11.59 -14.75 5.42
CA ALA A 87 -10.31 -15.43 5.24
C ALA A 87 -10.47 -16.62 4.28
N VAL A 88 -9.48 -16.83 3.40
CA VAL A 88 -9.36 -18.04 2.57
C VAL A 88 -8.33 -18.96 3.22
N ALA A 89 -8.69 -20.22 3.44
CA ALA A 89 -7.74 -21.22 3.94
C ALA A 89 -6.60 -21.39 2.92
N ALA A 90 -5.35 -21.32 3.40
CA ALA A 90 -4.14 -21.51 2.58
C ALA A 90 -4.00 -22.96 2.12
#